data_AF-A0A959YZ09-F1
#
_entry.id   AF-A0A959YZ09-F1
#
_cell.length_a   1.000
_cell.length_b   1.000
_cell.length_c   1.000
_cell.angle_alpha   90.00
_cell.angle_beta   90.00
_cell.angle_gamma   90.00
#
_symmetry.space_group_name_H-M   'P 1'
#
loop_
_entity.id
_entity.type
_entity.pdbx_description
1 polymer ?
#
loop_
_entity_poly.entity_id
_entity_poly.type
_entity_poly.pdbx_seq_one_letter_code
_entity_poly.pdbx_strand_id
1 'polypeptide(L)' 'MLRDSARVYGTLFDVEGDVASPMVFYLTDSTDHFLYGALYFRCRPNADSLAPVTARLREDIRHFAGTLSWE' A
#
# COMPACT_ATOMS: atom_id res chain seq x y z
N MET A 1 0.97 7.40 5.80
CA MET A 1 -0.10 7.96 4.93
C MET A 1 -1.02 8.76 5.83
N LEU A 2 -1.04 10.08 5.68
CA LEU A 2 -1.77 10.97 6.58
C LEU A 2 -2.49 12.04 5.74
N ARG A 3 -3.81 12.10 5.85
CA ARG A 3 -4.66 13.12 5.23
C ARG A 3 -5.78 13.50 6.21
N ASP A 4 -5.49 14.47 7.06
CA ASP A 4 -6.38 14.87 8.17
C ASP A 4 -7.74 15.39 7.69
N SER A 5 -7.75 16.17 6.60
CA SER A 5 -8.99 16.79 6.06
C SER A 5 -10.07 15.79 5.68
N ALA A 6 -9.71 14.54 5.43
CA ALA A 6 -10.64 13.46 5.10
C ALA A 6 -10.54 12.28 6.08
N ARG A 7 -9.87 12.46 7.22
CA ARG A 7 -9.64 11.42 8.23
C ARG A 7 -9.10 10.12 7.62
N VAL A 8 -8.08 10.22 6.76
CA VAL A 8 -7.39 9.03 6.23
C VAL A 8 -6.03 8.91 6.91
N TYR A 9 -5.91 7.91 7.79
CA TYR A 9 -4.70 7.57 8.53
C TYR A 9 -4.20 6.21 8.11
N GLY A 10 -2.90 5.97 8.13
CA GLY A 10 -2.39 4.63 7.89
C GLY A 10 -0.91 4.57 7.56
N THR A 11 -0.45 3.36 7.29
CA THR A 11 0.96 3.06 7.00
C THR A 11 1.07 2.14 5.81
N LEU A 12 2.05 2.40 4.95
CA LEU A 12 2.51 1.50 3.90
C LEU A 12 3.88 0.98 4.32
N PHE A 13 4.03 -0.33 4.29
CA PHE A 13 5.23 -1.05 4.64
C PHE A 13 5.84 -1.62 3.37
N ASP A 14 7.12 -1.34 3.17
CA ASP A 14 7.94 -2.00 2.18
C ASP A 14 8.61 -3.22 2.83
N VAL A 15 8.53 -4.37 2.16
CA VAL A 15 9.11 -5.63 2.62
C VAL A 15 10.24 -6.00 1.67
N GLU A 16 11.45 -6.11 2.20
CA GLU A 16 12.65 -6.40 1.42
C GLU A 16 12.83 -7.90 1.15
N GLY A 17 13.56 -8.22 0.07
CA GLY A 17 13.91 -9.58 -0.32
C GLY A 17 12.93 -10.24 -1.28
N ASP A 18 13.17 -11.52 -1.58
CA ASP A 18 12.36 -12.34 -2.48
C ASP A 18 11.09 -12.84 -1.78
N VAL A 19 10.24 -11.89 -1.38
CA VAL A 19 9.03 -12.14 -0.60
C VAL A 19 7.79 -12.23 -1.48
N ALA A 20 6.78 -12.98 -1.00
CA ALA A 20 5.50 -13.11 -1.69
C ALA A 20 4.75 -11.77 -1.79
N SER A 21 4.92 -10.91 -0.78
CA SER A 21 4.33 -9.58 -0.74
C SER A 21 5.36 -8.51 -0.38
N PRO A 22 5.90 -7.78 -1.36
CA PRO A 22 6.89 -6.73 -1.10
C PRO A 22 6.26 -5.44 -0.56
N MET A 23 4.93 -5.38 -0.45
CA MET A 23 4.23 -4.19 0.00
C MET A 23 2.89 -4.54 0.65
N VAL A 24 2.71 -4.06 1.88
CA VAL A 24 1.47 -4.19 2.64
C VAL A 24 1.09 -2.84 3.22
N PHE A 25 -0.20 -2.54 3.33
CA PHE A 25 -0.66 -1.27 3.88
C PHE A 25 -1.99 -1.42 4.61
N TYR A 26 -2.30 -0.45 5.45
CA TYR A 26 -3.64 -0.25 5.98
C TYR A 26 -4.00 1.25 5.95
N LEU A 27 -5.30 1.53 5.87
CA LEU A 27 -5.90 2.85 5.97
C LEU A 27 -7.11 2.78 6.91
N THR A 28 -7.33 3.84 7.70
CA THR A 28 -8.43 3.91 8.68
C THR A 28 -8.85 5.37 8.93
N ASP A 29 -10.07 5.58 9.41
CA ASP A 29 -10.54 6.85 9.99
C ASP A 29 -10.41 6.93 11.52
N SER A 30 -9.81 5.90 12.12
CA SER A 30 -9.63 5.65 13.55
C SER A 30 -10.90 5.30 14.33
N THR A 31 -12.07 5.18 13.68
CA THR A 31 -13.33 4.84 14.36
C THR A 31 -14.02 3.64 13.70
N ASP A 32 -14.52 3.81 12.48
CA ASP A 32 -15.49 2.89 11.88
C ASP A 32 -14.99 2.28 10.57
N HIS A 33 -13.97 2.89 9.96
CA HIS A 33 -13.43 2.46 8.68
C HIS A 33 -12.04 1.87 8.83
N PHE A 34 -11.84 0.69 8.24
CA PHE A 34 -10.55 0.04 8.14
C PHE A 34 -10.42 -0.69 6.80
N LEU A 35 -9.35 -0.39 6.07
CA LEU A 35 -8.99 -1.02 4.81
C LEU A 35 -7.57 -1.57 4.91
N TYR A 36 -7.38 -2.85 4.56
CA TYR A 36 -6.08 -3.49 4.50
C TYR A 36 -5.80 -3.99 3.08
N GLY A 37 -4.55 -3.87 2.63
CA GLY A 37 -4.12 -4.32 1.32
C GLY A 37 -2.71 -4.91 1.33
N ALA A 38 -2.49 -5.87 0.44
CA ALA A 38 -1.20 -6.51 0.23
C ALA A 38 -0.98 -6.77 -1.27
N LEU A 39 0.20 -6.45 -1.76
CA LEU A 39 0.58 -6.67 -3.16
C LEU A 39 1.13 -8.08 -3.33
N TYR A 40 0.61 -8.85 -4.29
CA TYR A 40 1.14 -10.16 -4.65
C TYR A 40 1.46 -10.22 -6.14
N PHE A 41 2.63 -10.78 -6.46
CA PHE A 41 3.00 -11.08 -7.84
C PHE A 41 2.70 -12.53 -8.17
N ARG A 42 2.10 -12.79 -9.34
CA ARG A 42 1.82 -14.14 -9.84
C ARG A 42 3.05 -14.75 -10.54
N CYS A 43 4.20 -14.70 -9.88
CA CYS A 43 5.45 -15.28 -10.34
C CYS A 43 6.29 -15.71 -9.13
N ARG A 44 7.40 -16.41 -9.37
CA ARG A 44 8.39 -16.61 -8.30
C ARG A 44 8.98 -15.24 -7.93
N PRO A 45 8.97 -14.86 -6.65
CA PRO A 45 9.55 -13.59 -6.21
C PRO A 45 11.00 -13.42 -6.67
N ASN A 46 11.30 -12.25 -7.21
CA ASN A 46 12.65 -11.80 -7.51
C ASN A 46 12.69 -10.28 -7.33
N ALA A 47 13.29 -9.81 -6.24
CA ALA A 47 13.22 -8.41 -5.82
C ALA A 47 13.80 -7.45 -6.87
N ASP A 48 14.92 -7.82 -7.49
CA ASP A 48 15.60 -7.00 -8.50
C ASP A 48 14.75 -6.84 -9.77
N SER A 49 14.24 -7.95 -10.32
CA SER A 49 13.37 -7.95 -11.50
C SER A 49 12.05 -7.21 -11.25
N LEU A 50 11.53 -7.26 -10.02
CA LEU A 50 10.26 -6.65 -9.64
C LEU A 50 10.40 -5.22 -9.12
N ALA A 51 11.62 -4.71 -8.89
CA ALA A 51 11.84 -3.38 -8.32
C ALA A 51 11.15 -2.25 -9.12
N PRO A 52 11.24 -2.21 -10.47
CA PRO A 52 10.60 -1.14 -11.24
C PRO A 52 9.07 -1.10 -11.11
N VAL A 53 8.43 -2.28 -11.14
CA VAL A 53 6.96 -2.38 -11.01
C VAL A 53 6.50 -2.14 -9.57
N THR A 54 7.26 -2.60 -8.58
CA THR A 54 6.99 -2.36 -7.16
C THR A 54 7.06 -0.86 -6.84
N ALA A 55 8.05 -0.16 -7.38
CA ALA A 55 8.17 1.29 -7.22
C ALA A 55 6.98 2.04 -7.85
N ARG A 56 6.53 1.63 -9.05
CA ARG A 56 5.36 2.23 -9.70
C ARG A 56 4.07 2.02 -8.90
N LEU A 57 3.86 0.82 -8.39
CA LEU A 57 2.68 0.47 -7.58
C LEU A 57 2.69 1.17 -6.22
N ARG A 58 3.87 1.45 -5.65
CA ARG A 58 3.99 2.28 -4.44
C ARG A 58 3.35 3.64 -4.64
N GLU A 59 3.67 4.29 -5.75
CA GLU A 59 3.11 5.60 -6.09
C GLU A 59 1.62 5.53 -6.38
N ASP A 60 1.13 4.45 -7.03
CA ASP A 60 -0.31 4.24 -7.22
C ASP A 60 -1.05 4.08 -5.89
N ILE A 61 -0.49 3.35 -4.91
CA ILE A 61 -1.12 3.19 -3.60
C ILE A 61 -1.06 4.50 -2.80
N ARG A 62 0.01 5.29 -2.93
CA ARG A 62 0.07 6.65 -2.36
C ARG A 62 -1.00 7.56 -2.97
N HIS A 63 -1.18 7.51 -4.28
CA HIS A 63 -2.22 8.26 -4.97
C HIS A 63 -3.62 7.81 -4.54
N PHE A 64 -3.85 6.50 -4.46
CA PHE A 64 -5.10 5.91 -3.95
C PHE A 64 -5.42 6.41 -2.53
N ALA A 65 -4.47 6.33 -1.60
CA ALA A 65 -4.66 6.88 -0.24
C ALA A 65 -4.90 8.41 -0.27
N GLY A 66 -4.30 9.11 -1.24
CA GLY A 66 -4.47 10.54 -1.48
C GLY A 66 -5.85 10.95 -1.99
N THR A 67 -6.60 10.03 -2.60
CA THR A 67 -7.94 10.29 -3.18
C THR A 67 -9.08 9.53 -2.49
N LEU A 68 -8.76 8.55 -1.63
CA LEU A 68 -9.74 7.77 -0.87
C LEU A 68 -10.67 8.65 -0.03
N SER A 69 -11.98 8.43 -0.08
CA SER A 69 -12.96 9.00 0.85
C SER A 69 -13.74 7.87 1.49
N TRP A 70 -14.05 8.01 2.78
CA TRP A 70 -14.96 7.12 3.49
C TRP A 70 -16.42 7.51 3.19
N GLU A 71 -17.34 6.57 3.36
CA GLU A 71 -18.80 6.77 3.20
C GLU A 71 -19.51 6.94 4.56
#